data_AF-A0A7C7SWI0-F1
#
_entry.id   AF-A0A7C7SWI0-F1
#
_cell.length_a   1.000
_cell.length_b   1.000
_cell.length_c   1.000
_cell.angle_alpha   90.00
_cell.angle_beta   90.00
_cell.angle_gamma   90.00
#
_symmetry.space_group_name_H-M   'P 1'
#
loop_
_entity.id
_entity.type
_entity.pdbx_description
1 polymer ?
#
loop_
_entity_poly.entity_id
_entity_poly.type
_entity_poly.pdbx_seq_one_letter_code
_entity_poly.pdbx_strand_id
1 'polypeptide(L)'
;MSLKRMTPALVPALLAFLLVLSGCAKRDSSELAATNMATKVVEGELGGELVFITGGQFIMGDPNGSPDETPHELRIDSFYMDTQPVSQQLYEKVMGVNPSKRKGPNNPVERTQWTEAVWFCNRCSELEGLTPCYELGTWECNYEANGYRLPTEAEWEYACRAGTQTTYFFGDDDSQLSKFAWCKPHSLGRTRPVAQKLPNPWGLYDMHGNVWEWCNDYYSETYYSESPLKNPAGPASGNKRVLRGGAWSSTADACRAAYRLSEFQVFTDACFGSDSYGFRRVRNGTSTPRNETLVANAGRDKATEPKQAVVAPPVHVESSERRILPNGKIDPDRLRGTIIFASNRGTSLDIWKMKANGTGLQQLTNDRHADADPRFSPSGDRIIYTTLRDGFPHIWIMNADGSNPRHVAEGSQAAWSPDGKSIVFIRADQAYMRELSSSDERRVTPEQWQRCGVPAMSPDGKQIAVASRHLERIGIFLLSTDGTSWQQLKTEDACCTPQWSPDGRQMVFQTDKGHIHLYYTEDEAEEQVTFGADVQHDARFSPDGSMIAFCRAPNEDGPWQIWITDLQSDDLVSIQITNQGSNRLPDWHRNE
;
A
#
# COMPACT_ATOMS: atom_id res chain seq x y z
N MET A 1 -45.75 -28.75 -55.58
CA MET A 1 -46.74 -29.83 -55.79
C MET A 1 -46.04 -31.16 -55.49
N SER A 2 -46.62 -32.15 -54.83
CA SER A 2 -47.99 -32.27 -54.30
C SER A 2 -48.01 -32.96 -52.94
N LEU A 3 -48.98 -32.66 -52.08
CA LEU A 3 -49.25 -33.43 -50.87
C LEU A 3 -50.08 -34.67 -51.20
N LYS A 4 -49.88 -35.76 -50.44
CA LYS A 4 -50.99 -36.49 -49.81
C LYS A 4 -50.53 -37.33 -48.62
N ARG A 5 -51.31 -37.25 -47.53
CA ARG A 5 -51.22 -38.13 -46.35
C ARG A 5 -51.92 -39.45 -46.66
N MET A 6 -51.58 -40.53 -45.95
CA MET A 6 -52.59 -41.49 -45.45
C MET A 6 -52.03 -42.38 -44.33
N THR A 7 -52.56 -42.18 -43.13
CA THR A 7 -52.78 -43.20 -42.08
C THR A 7 -54.19 -43.81 -42.30
N PRO A 8 -54.69 -44.87 -41.60
CA PRO A 8 -54.29 -45.33 -40.25
C PRO A 8 -54.41 -46.85 -39.91
N ALA A 9 -54.17 -47.15 -38.63
CA ALA A 9 -54.98 -48.01 -37.74
C ALA A 9 -54.57 -49.47 -37.40
N LEU A 10 -54.96 -49.80 -36.16
CA LEU A 10 -55.13 -51.09 -35.46
C LEU A 10 -53.98 -51.77 -34.69
N VAL A 11 -54.40 -52.28 -33.53
CA VAL A 11 -53.82 -52.93 -32.32
C VAL A 11 -54.74 -54.17 -32.09
N PRO A 12 -54.44 -55.30 -31.38
CA PRO A 12 -53.53 -55.59 -30.24
C PRO A 12 -52.50 -56.72 -30.57
N ALA A 13 -51.86 -57.53 -29.72
CA ALA A 13 -52.10 -58.18 -28.40
C ALA A 13 -50.81 -59.00 -28.04
N LEU A 14 -50.55 -59.69 -26.91
CA LEU A 14 -51.01 -59.77 -25.50
C LEU A 14 -49.98 -60.69 -24.76
N LEU A 15 -50.07 -60.84 -23.42
CA LEU A 15 -49.34 -61.81 -22.55
C LEU A 15 -47.84 -61.52 -22.28
N ALA A 16 -47.24 -61.90 -21.13
CA ALA A 16 -47.80 -62.20 -19.80
C ALA A 16 -46.74 -62.14 -18.68
N PHE A 17 -47.24 -62.07 -17.43
CA PHE A 17 -46.57 -62.28 -16.14
C PHE A 17 -45.24 -63.05 -16.10
N LEU A 18 -44.28 -62.52 -15.32
CA LEU A 18 -43.90 -63.16 -14.05
C LEU A 18 -43.21 -62.18 -13.09
N LEU A 19 -43.42 -62.37 -11.79
CA LEU A 19 -42.95 -61.52 -10.70
C LEU A 19 -42.02 -62.36 -9.80
N VAL A 20 -40.76 -61.96 -9.64
CA VAL A 20 -39.86 -62.46 -8.58
C VAL A 20 -39.10 -61.27 -8.00
N LEU A 21 -39.17 -61.11 -6.68
CA LEU A 21 -38.45 -60.07 -5.95
C LEU A 21 -37.09 -60.59 -5.49
N SER A 22 -36.02 -59.86 -5.82
CA SER A 22 -34.80 -59.74 -5.02
C SER A 22 -34.04 -58.50 -5.49
N GLY A 23 -33.51 -57.71 -4.55
CA GLY A 23 -33.00 -56.38 -4.85
C GLY A 23 -31.50 -56.33 -5.13
N CYS A 24 -31.10 -55.38 -5.96
CA CYS A 24 -30.12 -54.37 -5.57
C CYS A 24 -30.33 -53.09 -6.40
N ALA A 25 -29.97 -51.93 -5.84
CA ALA A 25 -30.42 -50.65 -6.34
C ALA A 25 -29.91 -50.31 -7.75
N LYS A 26 -30.80 -49.82 -8.62
CA LYS A 26 -30.38 -48.93 -9.72
C LYS A 26 -29.80 -47.65 -9.12
N ARG A 27 -28.62 -47.25 -9.59
CA ARG A 27 -28.23 -45.83 -9.58
C ARG A 27 -28.86 -45.18 -10.81
N ASP A 28 -30.09 -44.70 -10.68
CA ASP A 28 -30.62 -43.71 -11.63
C ASP A 28 -29.96 -42.36 -11.34
N SER A 29 -29.55 -41.65 -12.39
CA SER A 29 -28.74 -40.43 -12.31
C SER A 29 -29.62 -39.18 -12.19
N SER A 30 -29.99 -38.82 -10.96
CA SER A 30 -30.66 -37.56 -10.62
C SER A 30 -30.16 -37.04 -9.27
N GLU A 31 -30.20 -35.71 -9.11
CA GLU A 31 -29.82 -35.01 -7.87
C GLU A 31 -28.36 -35.22 -7.42
N LEU A 32 -27.43 -34.57 -8.13
CA LEU A 32 -26.26 -34.04 -7.46
C LEU A 32 -26.75 -32.92 -6.53
N ALA A 33 -27.00 -33.25 -5.26
CA ALA A 33 -27.54 -32.32 -4.28
C ALA A 33 -26.56 -31.15 -4.03
N ALA A 34 -26.83 -30.01 -4.66
CA ALA A 34 -26.19 -28.75 -4.30
C ALA A 34 -26.57 -28.44 -2.84
N THR A 35 -25.66 -28.73 -1.92
CA THR A 35 -25.90 -28.61 -0.50
C THR A 35 -25.86 -27.14 -0.14
N ASN A 36 -27.01 -26.47 -0.28
CA ASN A 36 -27.23 -25.08 0.10
C ASN A 36 -27.13 -24.96 1.63
N MET A 37 -25.90 -24.97 2.14
CA MET A 37 -25.55 -24.57 3.49
C MET A 37 -25.88 -23.09 3.62
N ALA A 38 -27.12 -22.78 3.99
CA ALA A 38 -27.65 -21.42 4.04
C ALA A 38 -26.76 -20.56 4.94
N THR A 39 -25.88 -19.78 4.29
CA THR A 39 -24.74 -19.16 4.92
C THR A 39 -25.22 -18.02 5.80
N LYS A 40 -24.95 -18.10 7.11
CA LYS A 40 -25.53 -17.17 8.08
C LYS A 40 -24.92 -15.78 7.90
N VAL A 41 -25.66 -14.88 7.26
CA VAL A 41 -25.34 -13.45 7.17
C VAL A 41 -25.71 -12.74 8.47
N VAL A 42 -24.88 -11.79 8.89
CA VAL A 42 -25.06 -10.88 10.03
C VAL A 42 -24.62 -9.49 9.58
N GLU A 43 -25.49 -8.49 9.71
CA GLU A 43 -25.10 -7.09 9.50
C GLU A 43 -24.31 -6.57 10.71
N GLY A 44 -23.18 -5.88 10.48
CA GLY A 44 -22.49 -5.14 11.54
C GLY A 44 -23.32 -3.93 12.00
N GLU A 45 -23.20 -3.47 13.24
CA GLU A 45 -23.98 -2.32 13.73
C GLU A 45 -23.62 -1.01 12.99
N LEU A 46 -22.40 -0.93 12.45
CA LEU A 46 -21.95 0.13 11.55
C LEU A 46 -22.36 -0.08 10.08
N GLY A 47 -22.83 -1.27 9.72
CA GLY A 47 -23.11 -1.70 8.36
C GLY A 47 -22.01 -2.56 7.75
N GLY A 48 -22.32 -3.07 6.56
CA GLY A 48 -21.60 -4.18 5.94
C GLY A 48 -22.13 -5.52 6.44
N GLU A 49 -22.50 -6.37 5.50
CA GLU A 49 -22.96 -7.74 5.76
C GLU A 49 -21.76 -8.67 5.90
N LEU A 50 -21.71 -9.47 6.97
CA LEU A 50 -20.73 -10.52 7.15
C LEU A 50 -21.37 -11.90 7.07
N VAL A 51 -20.78 -12.78 6.27
CA VAL A 51 -21.22 -14.17 6.09
C VAL A 51 -20.37 -15.15 6.91
N PHE A 52 -21.03 -16.08 7.60
CA PHE A 52 -20.37 -17.13 8.39
C PHE A 52 -19.77 -18.23 7.50
N ILE A 53 -18.46 -18.18 7.28
CA ILE A 53 -17.68 -19.22 6.62
C ILE A 53 -17.43 -20.36 7.60
N THR A 54 -17.91 -21.55 7.25
CA THR A 54 -17.67 -22.77 8.04
C THR A 54 -16.26 -23.28 7.75
N GLY A 55 -15.47 -23.48 8.80
CA GLY A 55 -14.09 -23.97 8.69
C GLY A 55 -13.98 -25.42 8.20
N GLY A 56 -12.83 -25.76 7.62
CA GLY A 56 -12.56 -27.06 7.02
C GLY A 56 -11.12 -27.22 6.55
N GLN A 57 -10.87 -28.23 5.73
CA GLN A 57 -9.58 -28.47 5.06
C GLN A 57 -9.65 -28.08 3.59
N PHE A 58 -8.55 -27.56 3.03
CA PHE A 58 -8.41 -27.30 1.60
C PHE A 58 -6.93 -27.39 1.17
N ILE A 59 -6.70 -27.35 -0.14
CA ILE A 59 -5.36 -27.18 -0.72
C ILE A 59 -5.23 -25.70 -1.11
N MET A 60 -4.24 -25.02 -0.56
CA MET A 60 -3.86 -23.65 -0.88
C MET A 60 -2.76 -23.66 -1.94
N GLY A 61 -2.80 -22.75 -2.90
CA GLY A 61 -1.84 -22.67 -4.02
C GLY A 61 -2.28 -23.36 -5.32
N ASP A 62 -1.42 -23.34 -6.34
CA ASP A 62 -1.68 -23.84 -7.70
C ASP A 62 -0.46 -24.64 -8.22
N PRO A 63 -0.59 -25.93 -8.59
CA PRO A 63 0.55 -26.74 -9.07
C PRO A 63 1.12 -26.26 -10.41
N ASN A 64 0.45 -25.33 -11.09
CA ASN A 64 0.86 -24.72 -12.35
C ASN A 64 1.17 -23.22 -12.19
N GLY A 65 1.08 -22.69 -10.96
CA GLY A 65 1.33 -21.28 -10.65
C GLY A 65 2.82 -20.94 -10.51
N SER A 66 3.07 -19.75 -9.97
CA SER A 66 4.41 -19.25 -9.64
C SER A 66 5.05 -20.09 -8.51
N PRO A 67 6.38 -20.08 -8.32
CA PRO A 67 7.04 -20.89 -7.28
C PRO A 67 6.54 -20.61 -5.85
N ASP A 68 6.16 -19.37 -5.57
CA ASP A 68 5.58 -18.90 -4.30
C ASP A 68 4.08 -19.24 -4.15
N GLU A 69 3.46 -19.87 -5.16
CA GLU A 69 2.09 -20.41 -5.16
C GLU A 69 2.05 -21.94 -4.89
N THR A 70 3.16 -22.55 -4.45
CA THR A 70 3.29 -24.02 -4.32
C THR A 70 2.18 -24.69 -3.47
N PRO A 71 1.48 -25.72 -3.99
CA PRO A 71 0.37 -26.37 -3.27
C PRO A 71 0.72 -26.99 -1.93
N HIS A 72 -0.09 -26.70 -0.91
CA HIS A 72 -0.01 -27.33 0.42
C HIS A 72 -1.40 -27.50 1.05
N GLU A 73 -1.57 -28.52 1.91
CA GLU A 73 -2.83 -28.73 2.65
C GLU A 73 -2.90 -27.82 3.87
N LEU A 74 -4.04 -27.16 4.08
CA LEU A 74 -4.33 -26.34 5.24
C LEU A 74 -5.69 -26.67 5.86
N ARG A 75 -5.82 -26.35 7.14
CA ARG A 75 -7.06 -26.34 7.91
C ARG A 75 -7.33 -24.93 8.44
N ILE A 76 -8.53 -24.42 8.16
CA ILE A 76 -9.03 -23.12 8.62
C ILE A 76 -10.20 -23.37 9.57
N ASP A 77 -10.26 -22.68 10.71
CA ASP A 77 -11.42 -22.69 11.60
C ASP A 77 -12.58 -21.83 11.04
N SER A 78 -13.68 -21.67 11.79
CA SER A 78 -14.86 -20.91 11.30
C SER A 78 -14.76 -19.42 11.62
N PHE A 79 -15.10 -18.57 10.66
CA PHE A 79 -15.01 -17.11 10.76
C PHE A 79 -16.18 -16.43 10.03
N TYR A 80 -16.37 -15.15 10.30
CA TYR A 80 -17.24 -14.25 9.55
C TYR A 80 -16.38 -13.41 8.60
N MET A 81 -16.83 -13.20 7.36
CA MET A 81 -16.15 -12.35 6.36
C MET A 81 -17.16 -11.39 5.72
N ASP A 82 -16.77 -10.13 5.47
CA ASP A 82 -17.62 -9.20 4.71
C ASP A 82 -17.99 -9.81 3.34
N THR A 83 -19.27 -9.78 2.96
CA THR A 83 -19.78 -10.33 1.70
C THR A 83 -19.13 -9.69 0.47
N GLN A 84 -18.60 -8.49 0.61
CA GLN A 84 -18.06 -7.64 -0.43
C GLN A 84 -16.87 -6.80 0.11
N PRO A 85 -16.04 -6.21 -0.76
CA PRO A 85 -15.03 -5.24 -0.32
C PRO A 85 -15.67 -4.07 0.46
N VAL A 86 -14.93 -3.48 1.40
CA VAL A 86 -15.41 -2.32 2.17
C VAL A 86 -15.80 -1.19 1.23
N SER A 87 -17.03 -0.71 1.33
CA SER A 87 -17.52 0.36 0.46
C SER A 87 -17.02 1.74 0.92
N GLN A 88 -16.94 2.68 -0.03
CA GLN A 88 -16.58 4.07 0.28
C GLN A 88 -17.51 4.69 1.33
N GLN A 89 -18.81 4.40 1.27
CA GLN A 89 -19.78 4.87 2.27
C GLN A 89 -19.47 4.34 3.68
N LEU A 90 -19.11 3.06 3.81
CA LEU A 90 -18.78 2.46 5.10
C LEU A 90 -17.45 3.00 5.64
N TYR A 91 -16.43 3.13 4.78
CA TYR A 91 -15.14 3.71 5.15
C TYR A 91 -15.29 5.16 5.62
N GLU A 92 -16.01 5.99 4.87
CA GLU A 92 -16.26 7.40 5.17
C GLU A 92 -17.09 7.58 6.46
N LYS A 93 -18.05 6.68 6.74
CA LYS A 93 -18.82 6.64 8.00
C LYS A 93 -17.95 6.34 9.22
N VAL A 94 -16.90 5.52 9.08
CA VAL A 94 -16.05 5.06 10.21
C VAL A 94 -14.84 5.95 10.44
N MET A 95 -14.19 6.40 9.36
CA MET A 95 -12.93 7.16 9.38
C MET A 95 -13.13 8.68 9.20
N GLY A 96 -14.33 9.13 8.80
CA GLY A 96 -14.62 10.54 8.53
C GLY A 96 -13.99 11.12 7.26
N VAL A 97 -13.28 10.28 6.48
CA VAL A 97 -12.57 10.64 5.25
C VAL A 97 -12.77 9.57 4.18
N ASN A 98 -12.58 9.94 2.92
CA ASN A 98 -12.74 9.04 1.77
C ASN A 98 -11.52 9.17 0.84
N PRO A 99 -10.54 8.24 0.89
CA PRO A 99 -9.27 8.36 0.16
C PRO A 99 -9.40 8.07 -1.34
N SER A 100 -10.53 7.52 -1.79
CA SER A 100 -10.69 6.88 -3.11
C SER A 100 -10.79 7.84 -4.29
N LYS A 101 -10.18 7.49 -5.42
CA LYS A 101 -10.10 8.28 -6.67
C LYS A 101 -11.41 8.24 -7.47
N ARG A 102 -12.14 7.13 -7.41
CA ARG A 102 -13.35 6.84 -8.17
C ARG A 102 -14.58 6.97 -7.26
N LYS A 103 -14.98 8.20 -6.98
CA LYS A 103 -16.06 8.50 -6.03
C LYS A 103 -17.38 7.82 -6.39
N GLY A 104 -17.97 7.17 -5.40
CA GLY A 104 -19.33 6.62 -5.43
C GLY A 104 -19.58 5.80 -4.17
N PRO A 105 -20.68 6.01 -3.42
CA PRO A 105 -20.85 5.44 -2.07
C PRO A 105 -20.76 3.90 -2.06
N ASN A 106 -21.26 3.26 -3.12
CA ASN A 106 -21.30 1.81 -3.28
C ASN A 106 -20.08 1.25 -4.04
N ASN A 107 -19.10 2.08 -4.45
CA ASN A 107 -17.83 1.58 -4.96
C ASN A 107 -16.99 1.03 -3.78
N PRO A 108 -16.04 0.09 -4.03
CA PRO A 108 -15.06 -0.26 -3.02
C PRO A 108 -14.25 0.98 -2.65
N VAL A 109 -13.81 1.04 -1.40
CA VAL A 109 -12.74 1.94 -1.01
C VAL A 109 -11.47 1.49 -1.72
N GLU A 110 -10.87 2.41 -2.47
CA GLU A 110 -9.50 2.28 -3.00
C GLU A 110 -8.63 3.45 -2.53
N ARG A 111 -7.32 3.37 -2.81
CA ARG A 111 -6.26 4.23 -2.25
C ARG A 111 -6.08 4.08 -0.74
N THR A 112 -6.27 2.88 -0.21
CA THR A 112 -6.02 2.56 1.21
C THR A 112 -4.70 1.82 1.40
N GLN A 113 -3.87 2.29 2.32
CA GLN A 113 -2.71 1.58 2.84
C GLN A 113 -3.13 0.39 3.72
N TRP A 114 -2.21 -0.52 4.00
CA TRP A 114 -2.47 -1.65 4.90
C TRP A 114 -2.75 -1.19 6.33
N THR A 115 -2.00 -0.20 6.82
CA THR A 115 -2.20 0.45 8.13
C THR A 115 -3.59 1.07 8.28
N GLU A 116 -4.05 1.79 7.25
CA GLU A 116 -5.39 2.38 7.21
C GLU A 116 -6.50 1.32 7.25
N ALA A 117 -6.31 0.20 6.53
CA ALA A 117 -7.24 -0.92 6.52
C ALA A 117 -7.32 -1.63 7.89
N VAL A 118 -6.17 -1.87 8.52
CA VAL A 118 -6.03 -2.39 9.89
C VAL A 118 -6.72 -1.49 10.92
N TRP A 119 -6.51 -0.19 10.82
CA TRP A 119 -7.19 0.77 11.68
C TRP A 119 -8.69 0.81 11.50
N PHE A 120 -9.19 0.80 10.26
CA PHE A 120 -10.63 0.76 10.02
C PHE A 120 -11.25 -0.49 10.69
N CYS A 121 -10.54 -1.63 10.72
CA CYS A 121 -10.95 -2.80 11.46
C CYS A 121 -10.98 -2.57 13.00
N ASN A 122 -9.91 -1.99 13.56
CA ASN A 122 -9.90 -1.61 14.99
C ASN A 122 -11.01 -0.59 15.32
N ARG A 123 -11.21 0.41 14.47
CA ARG A 123 -12.21 1.48 14.65
C ARG A 123 -13.64 0.96 14.56
N CYS A 124 -13.91 0.02 13.66
CA CYS A 124 -15.17 -0.74 13.67
C CYS A 124 -15.35 -1.49 14.99
N SER A 125 -14.28 -2.10 15.51
CA SER A 125 -14.34 -2.87 16.77
C SER A 125 -14.66 -1.98 17.97
N GLU A 126 -13.98 -0.85 18.11
CA GLU A 126 -14.22 0.15 19.17
C GLU A 126 -15.67 0.66 19.16
N LEU A 127 -16.15 1.05 17.99
CA LEU A 127 -17.48 1.64 17.79
C LEU A 127 -18.62 0.63 18.04
N GLU A 128 -18.38 -0.67 17.86
CA GLU A 128 -19.33 -1.75 18.16
C GLU A 128 -19.08 -2.42 19.54
N GLY A 129 -18.26 -1.82 20.41
CA GLY A 129 -18.02 -2.33 21.78
C GLY A 129 -17.32 -3.71 21.81
N LEU A 130 -16.45 -3.96 20.84
CA LEU A 130 -15.68 -5.19 20.66
C LEU A 130 -14.23 -4.98 21.08
N THR A 131 -13.53 -6.06 21.44
CA THR A 131 -12.09 -6.02 21.67
C THR A 131 -11.40 -5.84 20.31
N PRO A 132 -10.64 -4.74 20.08
CA PRO A 132 -9.90 -4.56 18.83
C PRO A 132 -8.87 -5.68 18.63
N CYS A 133 -8.64 -6.07 17.38
CA CYS A 133 -7.74 -7.17 17.07
C CYS A 133 -6.27 -6.75 17.03
N TYR A 134 -5.97 -5.48 16.77
CA TYR A 134 -4.60 -5.01 16.60
C TYR A 134 -4.12 -4.16 17.76
N GLU A 135 -2.89 -4.42 18.23
CA GLU A 135 -2.16 -3.48 19.07
C GLU A 135 -1.48 -2.45 18.16
N LEU A 136 -1.86 -1.18 18.31
CA LEU A 136 -1.41 -0.12 17.41
C LEU A 136 0.06 0.22 17.67
N GLY A 137 0.83 0.34 16.60
CA GLY A 137 2.29 0.49 16.65
C GLY A 137 3.07 -0.82 16.75
N THR A 138 2.55 -1.92 17.31
CA THR A 138 3.18 -3.26 17.11
C THR A 138 2.78 -3.83 15.76
N TRP A 139 1.54 -3.59 15.33
CA TRP A 139 0.87 -4.27 14.20
C TRP A 139 0.65 -5.77 14.42
N GLU A 140 0.79 -6.24 15.66
CA GLU A 140 0.47 -7.61 16.07
C GLU A 140 -1.05 -7.80 16.10
N CYS A 141 -1.52 -8.91 15.52
CA CYS A 141 -2.93 -9.29 15.51
C CYS A 141 -3.20 -10.31 16.62
N ASN A 142 -3.99 -9.93 17.61
CA ASN A 142 -4.58 -10.83 18.58
C ASN A 142 -5.72 -11.64 17.91
N TYR A 143 -5.35 -12.79 17.35
CA TYR A 143 -6.29 -13.71 16.70
C TYR A 143 -7.33 -14.35 17.64
N GLU A 144 -7.26 -14.14 18.97
CA GLU A 144 -8.29 -14.54 19.93
C GLU A 144 -9.28 -13.41 20.27
N ALA A 145 -9.07 -12.20 19.75
CA ALA A 145 -9.98 -11.06 19.94
C ALA A 145 -11.34 -11.29 19.25
N ASN A 146 -12.38 -10.55 19.68
CA ASN A 146 -13.74 -10.69 19.15
C ASN A 146 -14.18 -9.54 18.22
N GLY A 147 -13.25 -8.66 17.85
CA GLY A 147 -13.43 -7.56 16.92
C GLY A 147 -13.22 -7.94 15.46
N TYR A 148 -13.03 -6.91 14.62
CA TYR A 148 -12.71 -7.02 13.21
C TYR A 148 -11.21 -7.00 12.96
N ARG A 149 -10.76 -7.71 11.92
CA ARG A 149 -9.39 -7.71 11.40
C ARG A 149 -9.37 -7.92 9.89
N LEU A 150 -8.21 -7.82 9.27
CA LEU A 150 -8.02 -8.33 7.91
C LEU A 150 -8.02 -9.87 7.90
N PRO A 151 -8.45 -10.52 6.79
CA PRO A 151 -8.30 -11.96 6.62
C PRO A 151 -6.82 -12.35 6.64
N THR A 152 -6.51 -13.58 7.07
CA THR A 152 -5.22 -14.16 6.65
C THR A 152 -5.24 -14.51 5.17
N GLU A 153 -4.08 -14.63 4.53
CA GLU A 153 -3.97 -15.01 3.12
C GLU A 153 -4.67 -16.37 2.85
N ALA A 154 -4.63 -17.26 3.84
CA ALA A 154 -5.26 -18.58 3.78
C ALA A 154 -6.77 -18.54 4.04
N GLU A 155 -7.25 -17.71 4.97
CA GLU A 155 -8.68 -17.42 5.12
C GLU A 155 -9.25 -16.83 3.82
N TRP A 156 -8.50 -15.91 3.18
CA TRP A 156 -8.88 -15.29 1.92
C TRP A 156 -8.95 -16.30 0.77
N GLU A 157 -7.94 -17.16 0.58
CA GLU A 157 -7.95 -18.15 -0.50
C GLU A 157 -9.04 -19.22 -0.28
N TYR A 158 -9.22 -19.68 0.97
CA TYR A 158 -10.28 -20.61 1.34
C TYR A 158 -11.66 -20.04 1.00
N ALA A 159 -11.90 -18.79 1.41
CA ALA A 159 -13.13 -18.06 1.15
C ALA A 159 -13.35 -17.81 -0.36
N CYS A 160 -12.30 -17.47 -1.10
CA CYS A 160 -12.34 -17.23 -2.55
C CYS A 160 -12.79 -18.49 -3.30
N ARG A 161 -12.11 -19.63 -3.05
CA ARG A 161 -12.38 -20.92 -3.71
C ARG A 161 -13.74 -21.51 -3.38
N ALA A 162 -14.30 -21.21 -2.20
CA ALA A 162 -15.60 -21.70 -1.75
C ALA A 162 -15.83 -23.23 -1.91
N GLY A 163 -14.76 -24.00 -1.70
CA GLY A 163 -14.77 -25.47 -1.78
C GLY A 163 -14.31 -26.08 -3.12
N THR A 164 -13.94 -25.30 -4.13
CA THR A 164 -13.31 -25.84 -5.35
C THR A 164 -11.77 -25.89 -5.25
N GLN A 165 -11.13 -26.58 -6.20
CA GLN A 165 -9.67 -26.63 -6.38
C GLN A 165 -9.24 -26.05 -7.74
N THR A 166 -10.19 -25.51 -8.51
CA THR A 166 -10.00 -24.92 -9.83
C THR A 166 -9.35 -23.54 -9.77
N THR A 167 -8.87 -23.04 -10.91
CA THR A 167 -8.20 -21.74 -11.07
C THR A 167 -9.03 -20.56 -10.56
N TYR A 168 -10.34 -20.60 -10.80
CA TYR A 168 -11.35 -19.70 -10.22
C TYR A 168 -12.44 -20.54 -9.55
N PHE A 169 -13.30 -19.97 -8.69
CA PHE A 169 -14.37 -20.75 -8.04
C PHE A 169 -15.40 -21.34 -9.01
N PHE A 170 -15.47 -20.81 -10.24
CA PHE A 170 -16.42 -21.23 -11.29
C PHE A 170 -15.81 -22.17 -12.33
N GLY A 171 -14.55 -22.62 -12.14
CA GLY A 171 -13.81 -23.47 -13.07
C GLY A 171 -12.52 -22.81 -13.56
N ASP A 172 -11.99 -23.30 -14.68
CA ASP A 172 -10.70 -22.87 -15.25
C ASP A 172 -10.84 -22.04 -16.54
N ASP A 173 -12.08 -21.82 -17.00
CA ASP A 173 -12.43 -21.01 -18.18
C ASP A 173 -12.51 -19.51 -17.83
N ASP A 174 -11.47 -18.76 -18.21
CA ASP A 174 -11.34 -17.32 -17.90
C ASP A 174 -12.41 -16.45 -18.60
N SER A 175 -13.04 -16.94 -19.68
CA SER A 175 -14.12 -16.20 -20.36
C SER A 175 -15.35 -15.98 -19.46
N GLN A 176 -15.50 -16.83 -18.43
CA GLN A 176 -16.54 -16.70 -17.41
C GLN A 176 -16.31 -15.51 -16.45
N LEU A 177 -15.09 -14.96 -16.32
CA LEU A 177 -14.79 -13.78 -15.49
C LEU A 177 -15.75 -12.62 -15.80
N SER A 178 -16.19 -12.48 -17.05
CA SER A 178 -17.20 -11.51 -17.48
C SER A 178 -18.50 -11.50 -16.63
N LYS A 179 -18.83 -12.61 -15.95
CA LYS A 179 -20.02 -12.80 -15.08
C LYS A 179 -19.74 -12.59 -13.59
N PHE A 180 -18.50 -12.80 -13.16
CA PHE A 180 -18.11 -12.91 -11.74
C PHE A 180 -17.14 -11.80 -11.27
N ALA A 181 -16.46 -11.14 -12.20
CA ALA A 181 -15.34 -10.24 -11.93
C ALA A 181 -15.44 -8.90 -12.65
N TRP A 182 -14.81 -7.88 -12.08
CA TRP A 182 -14.46 -6.63 -12.75
C TRP A 182 -12.94 -6.55 -12.94
N CYS A 183 -12.42 -7.19 -14.00
CA CYS A 183 -11.02 -7.15 -14.42
C CYS A 183 -10.88 -6.52 -15.83
N LYS A 184 -9.68 -6.44 -16.42
CA LYS A 184 -9.56 -6.16 -17.86
C LYS A 184 -10.18 -7.31 -18.68
N PRO A 185 -10.88 -7.03 -19.81
CA PRO A 185 -11.29 -5.71 -20.31
C PRO A 185 -12.60 -5.19 -19.69
N HIS A 186 -13.36 -6.04 -19.00
CA HIS A 186 -14.78 -5.81 -18.64
C HIS A 186 -15.02 -4.69 -17.61
N SER A 187 -14.01 -4.28 -16.85
CA SER A 187 -14.08 -3.14 -15.93
C SER A 187 -14.31 -1.79 -16.63
N LEU A 188 -13.88 -1.66 -17.89
CA LEU A 188 -13.77 -0.39 -18.63
C LEU A 188 -12.94 0.67 -17.87
N GLY A 189 -11.80 0.25 -17.28
CA GLY A 189 -10.74 1.16 -16.83
C GLY A 189 -10.97 1.87 -15.47
N ARG A 190 -11.77 1.26 -14.58
CA ARG A 190 -12.05 1.77 -13.22
C ARG A 190 -12.71 0.72 -12.34
N THR A 191 -12.62 0.91 -11.03
CA THR A 191 -13.49 0.25 -10.04
C THR A 191 -14.98 0.44 -10.35
N ARG A 192 -15.80 -0.44 -9.78
CA ARG A 192 -17.25 -0.52 -9.98
C ARG A 192 -17.97 -0.68 -8.64
N PRO A 193 -19.27 -0.37 -8.56
CA PRO A 193 -20.03 -0.66 -7.36
C PRO A 193 -19.89 -2.14 -6.98
N VAL A 194 -19.72 -2.41 -5.70
CA VAL A 194 -19.55 -3.77 -5.17
C VAL A 194 -20.84 -4.58 -5.35
N ALA A 195 -20.71 -5.91 -5.36
CA ALA A 195 -21.80 -6.86 -5.53
C ALA A 195 -22.64 -6.68 -6.82
N GLN A 196 -22.03 -6.13 -7.88
CA GLN A 196 -22.63 -6.01 -9.23
C GLN A 196 -22.31 -7.17 -10.18
N LYS A 197 -21.71 -8.24 -9.64
CA LYS A 197 -21.42 -9.51 -10.32
C LYS A 197 -22.05 -10.67 -9.55
N LEU A 198 -22.06 -11.87 -10.13
CA LEU A 198 -22.52 -13.05 -9.40
C LEU A 198 -21.51 -13.40 -8.28
N PRO A 199 -21.98 -13.79 -7.08
CA PRO A 199 -21.11 -14.22 -5.99
C PRO A 199 -20.59 -15.64 -6.21
N ASN A 200 -19.65 -16.05 -5.37
CA ASN A 200 -19.25 -17.45 -5.23
C ASN A 200 -20.29 -18.28 -4.43
N PRO A 201 -20.16 -19.62 -4.38
CA PRO A 201 -21.09 -20.50 -3.66
C PRO A 201 -21.31 -20.20 -2.17
N TRP A 202 -20.48 -19.38 -1.52
CA TRP A 202 -20.64 -18.96 -0.12
C TRP A 202 -21.22 -17.55 0.04
N GLY A 203 -21.62 -16.89 -1.05
CA GLY A 203 -22.22 -15.55 -1.02
C GLY A 203 -21.20 -14.40 -1.04
N LEU A 204 -19.93 -14.68 -1.37
CA LEU A 204 -18.89 -13.67 -1.46
C LEU A 204 -18.80 -13.09 -2.87
N TYR A 205 -18.85 -11.76 -2.96
CA TYR A 205 -18.80 -10.97 -4.19
C TYR A 205 -17.39 -10.43 -4.45
N ASP A 206 -17.11 -10.11 -5.72
CA ASP A 206 -15.89 -9.45 -6.20
C ASP A 206 -14.54 -10.18 -5.91
N MET A 207 -14.55 -11.43 -5.40
CA MET A 207 -13.36 -12.23 -5.04
C MET A 207 -12.32 -12.49 -6.18
N HIS A 208 -12.61 -12.06 -7.41
CA HIS A 208 -11.76 -12.19 -8.60
C HIS A 208 -11.60 -10.86 -9.36
N GLY A 209 -11.68 -9.70 -8.69
CA GLY A 209 -11.38 -8.41 -9.33
C GLY A 209 -11.90 -7.19 -8.56
N ASN A 210 -12.21 -6.13 -9.31
CA ASN A 210 -12.62 -4.81 -8.82
C ASN A 210 -11.49 -4.07 -8.08
N VAL A 211 -11.03 -4.56 -6.92
CA VAL A 211 -9.85 -4.09 -6.20
C VAL A 211 -9.05 -5.28 -5.63
N TRP A 212 -7.73 -5.16 -5.61
CA TRP A 212 -6.89 -6.04 -4.80
C TRP A 212 -7.24 -5.83 -3.32
N GLU A 213 -7.22 -6.90 -2.54
CA GLU A 213 -7.60 -6.87 -1.14
C GLU A 213 -6.42 -7.15 -0.21
N TRP A 214 -6.17 -6.23 0.74
CA TRP A 214 -5.16 -6.43 1.78
C TRP A 214 -5.51 -7.62 2.69
N CYS A 215 -4.57 -8.54 2.83
CA CYS A 215 -4.56 -9.58 3.86
C CYS A 215 -3.64 -9.19 5.02
N ASN A 216 -3.75 -9.88 6.16
CA ASN A 216 -2.95 -9.57 7.34
C ASN A 216 -1.47 -9.94 7.18
N ASP A 217 -1.19 -11.01 6.45
CA ASP A 217 0.08 -11.70 6.38
C ASP A 217 1.19 -10.81 5.84
N TYR A 218 2.39 -10.95 6.41
CA TYR A 218 3.61 -10.53 5.73
C TYR A 218 3.84 -11.43 4.51
N TYR A 219 4.32 -10.86 3.41
CA TYR A 219 4.65 -11.65 2.22
C TYR A 219 6.03 -12.30 2.36
N SER A 220 6.13 -13.56 1.91
CA SER A 220 7.38 -14.27 1.66
C SER A 220 7.16 -15.29 0.54
N GLU A 221 8.13 -15.38 -0.36
CA GLU A 221 8.17 -16.33 -1.48
C GLU A 221 8.25 -17.79 -0.99
N THR A 222 8.90 -18.04 0.16
CA THR A 222 9.14 -19.39 0.68
C THR A 222 8.07 -19.88 1.65
N TYR A 223 7.17 -19.00 2.13
CA TYR A 223 6.32 -19.29 3.29
C TYR A 223 5.46 -20.56 3.14
N TYR A 224 4.94 -20.85 1.94
CA TYR A 224 4.12 -22.05 1.71
C TYR A 224 4.87 -23.38 2.00
N SER A 225 6.20 -23.38 1.98
CA SER A 225 7.04 -24.55 2.33
C SER A 225 7.28 -24.75 3.83
N GLU A 226 6.99 -23.71 4.64
CA GLU A 226 7.15 -23.67 6.11
C GLU A 226 5.81 -23.41 6.84
N SER A 227 4.73 -23.26 6.08
CA SER A 227 3.39 -22.89 6.54
C SER A 227 2.80 -23.90 7.55
N PRO A 228 2.32 -23.45 8.73
CA PRO A 228 1.70 -24.35 9.70
C PRO A 228 0.31 -24.81 9.23
N LEU A 229 0.06 -26.11 9.31
CA LEU A 229 -1.17 -26.79 8.85
C LEU A 229 -2.49 -26.17 9.33
N LYS A 230 -2.52 -25.45 10.46
CA LYS A 230 -3.77 -24.88 11.02
C LYS A 230 -3.66 -23.37 11.19
N ASN A 231 -4.63 -22.64 10.61
CA ASN A 231 -4.78 -21.19 10.69
C ASN A 231 -3.45 -20.40 10.49
N PRO A 232 -2.70 -20.60 9.38
CA PRO A 232 -1.51 -19.81 9.13
C PRO A 232 -1.84 -18.32 8.98
N ALA A 233 -0.86 -17.50 9.36
CA ALA A 233 -0.96 -16.05 9.55
C ALA A 233 0.24 -15.28 8.95
N GLY A 234 0.99 -15.94 8.06
CA GLY A 234 2.22 -15.45 7.45
C GLY A 234 3.46 -15.68 8.30
N PRO A 235 4.64 -15.23 7.81
CA PRO A 235 5.84 -15.08 8.61
C PRO A 235 5.61 -14.06 9.74
N ALA A 236 6.34 -14.22 10.86
CA ALA A 236 6.23 -13.30 12.00
C ALA A 236 6.69 -11.86 11.72
N SER A 237 7.45 -11.64 10.63
CA SER A 237 8.00 -10.34 10.24
C SER A 237 8.25 -10.25 8.73
N GLY A 238 8.09 -9.07 8.14
CA GLY A 238 8.40 -8.80 6.74
C GLY A 238 8.34 -7.31 6.41
N ASN A 239 8.62 -6.94 5.17
CA ASN A 239 8.60 -5.54 4.70
C ASN A 239 7.41 -5.20 3.78
N LYS A 240 6.81 -6.22 3.15
CA LYS A 240 5.57 -6.13 2.36
C LYS A 240 4.45 -6.97 2.98
N ARG A 241 3.20 -6.55 2.80
CA ARG A 241 1.98 -7.27 3.18
C ARG A 241 1.31 -7.84 1.93
N VAL A 242 0.51 -8.88 2.11
CA VAL A 242 -0.13 -9.61 1.00
C VAL A 242 -1.35 -8.86 0.45
N LEU A 243 -1.51 -8.90 -0.88
CA LEU A 243 -2.65 -8.44 -1.67
C LEU A 243 -3.22 -9.60 -2.51
N ARG A 244 -4.56 -9.70 -2.62
CA ARG A 244 -5.23 -10.85 -3.28
C ARG A 244 -6.39 -10.44 -4.21
N GLY A 245 -6.80 -11.36 -5.08
CA GLY A 245 -8.04 -11.28 -5.88
C GLY A 245 -7.97 -10.55 -7.23
N GLY A 246 -6.97 -9.70 -7.45
CA GLY A 246 -6.89 -8.87 -8.65
C GLY A 246 -7.79 -7.63 -8.60
N ALA A 247 -7.62 -6.71 -9.53
CA ALA A 247 -8.37 -5.45 -9.58
C ALA A 247 -8.98 -5.18 -10.97
N TRP A 248 -9.70 -4.07 -11.10
CA TRP A 248 -10.19 -3.53 -12.38
C TRP A 248 -9.11 -3.41 -13.46
N SER A 249 -7.85 -3.26 -13.04
CA SER A 249 -6.65 -3.09 -13.83
C SER A 249 -5.90 -4.42 -14.10
N SER A 250 -6.28 -5.53 -13.45
CA SER A 250 -5.63 -6.84 -13.61
C SER A 250 -6.01 -7.57 -14.91
N THR A 251 -5.12 -8.46 -15.36
CA THR A 251 -5.40 -9.54 -16.32
C THR A 251 -6.19 -10.67 -15.65
N ALA A 252 -6.69 -11.63 -16.43
CA ALA A 252 -7.32 -12.84 -15.90
C ALA A 252 -6.40 -13.65 -14.97
N ASP A 253 -5.15 -13.85 -15.38
CA ASP A 253 -4.10 -14.50 -14.57
C ASP A 253 -3.90 -13.83 -13.19
N ALA A 254 -3.80 -12.51 -13.17
CA ALA A 254 -3.73 -11.73 -11.93
C ALA A 254 -5.06 -11.65 -11.15
N CYS A 255 -6.06 -12.48 -11.50
CA CYS A 255 -7.30 -12.70 -10.76
C CYS A 255 -7.52 -14.18 -10.36
N ARG A 256 -6.56 -15.09 -10.61
CA ARG A 256 -6.65 -16.50 -10.16
C ARG A 256 -6.76 -16.57 -8.63
N ALA A 257 -7.44 -17.59 -8.10
CA ALA A 257 -7.58 -17.78 -6.65
C ALA A 257 -6.22 -17.87 -5.92
N ALA A 258 -5.22 -18.48 -6.57
CA ALA A 258 -3.88 -18.66 -6.01
C ALA A 258 -2.93 -17.46 -6.20
N TYR A 259 -3.23 -16.51 -7.10
CA TYR A 259 -2.28 -15.45 -7.48
C TYR A 259 -1.95 -14.52 -6.28
N ARG A 260 -0.65 -14.39 -5.98
CA ARG A 260 -0.15 -13.59 -4.86
C ARG A 260 0.41 -12.26 -5.37
N LEU A 261 0.06 -11.16 -4.71
CA LEU A 261 0.71 -9.86 -4.86
C LEU A 261 1.20 -9.38 -3.49
N SER A 262 2.19 -8.50 -3.44
CA SER A 262 2.59 -7.86 -2.19
C SER A 262 3.10 -6.43 -2.39
N GLU A 263 2.78 -5.59 -1.40
CA GLU A 263 3.15 -4.17 -1.39
C GLU A 263 3.55 -3.73 0.04
N PHE A 264 4.38 -2.69 0.13
CA PHE A 264 4.78 -2.06 1.38
C PHE A 264 3.55 -1.58 2.17
N GLN A 265 3.54 -1.87 3.47
CA GLN A 265 2.40 -1.62 4.37
C GLN A 265 1.93 -0.14 4.48
N VAL A 266 2.67 0.81 3.90
CA VAL A 266 2.52 2.26 4.10
C VAL A 266 2.74 3.07 2.80
N PHE A 267 3.79 2.80 2.02
CA PHE A 267 4.31 3.80 1.07
C PHE A 267 3.81 3.65 -0.37
N THR A 268 2.60 4.14 -0.60
CA THR A 268 2.22 4.72 -1.90
C THR A 268 2.23 6.25 -1.79
N ASP A 269 2.83 6.96 -2.74
CA ASP A 269 2.82 8.43 -2.78
C ASP A 269 1.37 8.96 -2.79
N ALA A 270 1.07 10.01 -2.00
CA ALA A 270 -0.21 10.72 -2.00
C ALA A 270 -0.67 11.12 -3.43
N CYS A 271 0.30 11.41 -4.31
CA CYS A 271 0.06 11.71 -5.72
C CYS A 271 -0.44 10.47 -6.49
N PHE A 272 0.33 9.37 -6.43
CA PHE A 272 0.12 8.17 -7.28
C PHE A 272 -0.63 7.02 -6.64
N GLY A 273 -1.01 7.10 -5.36
CA GLY A 273 -1.71 6.06 -4.60
C GLY A 273 -2.62 5.17 -5.45
N SER A 274 -2.42 3.86 -5.37
CA SER A 274 -3.06 2.91 -6.27
C SER A 274 -4.58 2.94 -6.15
N ASP A 275 -5.28 3.33 -7.23
CA ASP A 275 -6.75 3.19 -7.31
C ASP A 275 -7.18 1.75 -7.59
N SER A 276 -6.31 0.78 -7.29
CA SER A 276 -6.53 -0.66 -7.41
C SER A 276 -6.44 -1.40 -6.07
N TYR A 277 -6.02 -0.76 -4.96
CA TYR A 277 -5.86 -1.41 -3.65
C TYR A 277 -6.98 -0.99 -2.68
N GLY A 278 -7.71 -1.97 -2.16
CA GLY A 278 -8.76 -1.89 -1.14
C GLY A 278 -8.64 -3.07 -0.17
N PHE A 279 -9.73 -3.45 0.50
CA PHE A 279 -9.74 -4.59 1.44
C PHE A 279 -11.17 -5.02 1.84
N ARG A 280 -11.28 -6.14 2.58
CA ARG A 280 -12.50 -6.58 3.29
C ARG A 280 -12.17 -7.02 4.72
N ARG A 281 -13.13 -6.98 5.66
CA ARG A 281 -12.93 -7.42 7.04
C ARG A 281 -13.24 -8.92 7.21
N VAL A 282 -12.66 -9.51 8.24
CA VAL A 282 -13.14 -10.74 8.89
C VAL A 282 -13.28 -10.55 10.41
N ARG A 283 -13.93 -11.52 11.04
CA ARG A 283 -14.16 -11.59 12.50
C ARG A 283 -14.26 -13.06 12.93
N ASN A 284 -13.73 -13.41 14.10
CA ASN A 284 -13.70 -14.80 14.57
C ASN A 284 -15.12 -15.38 14.82
N GLY A 285 -15.34 -16.65 14.46
CA GLY A 285 -16.66 -17.28 14.38
C GLY A 285 -17.05 -18.12 15.61
N THR A 286 -17.41 -17.49 16.73
CA THR A 286 -17.91 -18.21 17.93
C THR A 286 -19.40 -18.53 17.84
N SER A 287 -19.76 -19.81 18.02
CA SER A 287 -21.15 -20.30 17.96
C SER A 287 -21.81 -20.46 19.35
N THR A 288 -22.05 -19.36 20.08
CA THR A 288 -23.07 -19.22 21.18
C THR A 288 -23.14 -17.74 21.63
N PRO A 289 -24.30 -17.19 22.05
CA PRO A 289 -24.41 -15.81 22.57
C PRO A 289 -23.70 -15.59 23.93
N ARG A 290 -23.36 -14.33 24.24
CA ARG A 290 -22.77 -13.94 25.54
C ARG A 290 -23.71 -14.23 26.72
N ASN A 291 -23.13 -14.59 27.85
CA ASN A 291 -23.62 -14.24 29.19
C ASN A 291 -22.42 -13.68 29.98
N GLU A 292 -22.64 -12.58 30.69
CA GLU A 292 -21.60 -11.88 31.48
C GLU A 292 -21.55 -12.42 32.92
N THR A 293 -20.42 -12.24 33.63
CA THR A 293 -20.34 -11.72 35.03
C THR A 293 -18.94 -11.89 35.65
N LEU A 294 -18.26 -10.75 35.87
CA LEU A 294 -17.30 -10.39 36.94
C LEU A 294 -16.06 -11.26 37.32
N VAL A 295 -14.88 -10.69 36.99
CA VAL A 295 -13.80 -10.21 37.91
C VAL A 295 -13.24 -11.12 39.02
N ALA A 296 -11.92 -11.34 38.97
CA ALA A 296 -11.03 -11.40 40.15
C ALA A 296 -9.61 -10.89 39.80
N ASN A 297 -8.90 -10.32 40.78
CA ASN A 297 -7.56 -9.71 40.62
C ASN A 297 -6.41 -10.59 41.16
N ALA A 298 -5.20 -10.34 40.63
CA ALA A 298 -3.93 -10.13 41.35
C ALA A 298 -2.73 -11.02 40.93
N GLY A 299 -1.57 -10.37 40.72
CA GLY A 299 -0.27 -11.02 40.51
C GLY A 299 0.83 -10.01 40.12
N ARG A 300 1.67 -9.61 41.08
CA ARG A 300 2.91 -8.82 40.84
C ARG A 300 4.12 -9.68 41.21
N ASP A 301 5.15 -9.65 40.36
CA ASP A 301 6.60 -9.75 40.64
C ASP A 301 7.34 -10.29 39.39
N LYS A 302 8.63 -10.01 39.12
CA LYS A 302 9.55 -8.92 39.54
C LYS A 302 10.69 -8.87 38.50
N ALA A 303 11.39 -7.75 38.36
CA ALA A 303 12.50 -7.62 37.42
C ALA A 303 13.86 -8.10 38.00
N THR A 304 14.73 -8.66 37.14
CA THR A 304 16.17 -8.81 37.40
C THR A 304 17.00 -8.72 36.12
N GLU A 305 17.89 -7.74 36.09
CA GLU A 305 19.15 -7.66 35.33
C GLU A 305 20.28 -7.46 36.39
N PRO A 306 21.63 -7.47 36.10
CA PRO A 306 22.29 -6.98 34.89
C PRO A 306 23.59 -7.72 34.45
N LYS A 307 24.28 -7.23 33.40
CA LYS A 307 25.69 -6.72 33.48
C LYS A 307 26.30 -6.27 32.15
N GLN A 308 27.17 -5.26 32.22
CA GLN A 308 27.96 -4.68 31.12
C GLN A 308 29.39 -5.28 31.02
N ALA A 309 30.02 -5.10 29.85
CA ALA A 309 31.48 -5.00 29.66
C ALA A 309 31.78 -4.02 28.49
N VAL A 310 32.99 -3.43 28.43
CA VAL A 310 33.31 -2.26 27.57
C VAL A 310 34.76 -2.32 27.02
N VAL A 311 35.04 -1.55 25.95
CA VAL A 311 36.33 -0.95 25.47
C VAL A 311 36.81 -1.40 24.06
N ALA A 312 37.42 -0.46 23.30
CA ALA A 312 37.92 -0.53 21.89
C ALA A 312 39.14 0.44 21.70
N PRO A 313 39.63 0.82 20.49
CA PRO A 313 39.86 0.12 19.21
C PRO A 313 41.39 -0.18 19.05
N PRO A 314 42.33 0.51 18.31
CA PRO A 314 42.41 1.34 17.07
C PRO A 314 43.48 0.73 16.05
N VAL A 315 44.11 1.30 14.97
CA VAL A 315 43.99 2.47 14.04
C VAL A 315 44.89 2.26 12.75
N HIS A 316 44.42 2.67 11.55
CA HIS A 316 45.13 3.02 10.25
C HIS A 316 46.25 2.09 9.64
N VAL A 317 46.72 2.19 8.38
CA VAL A 317 47.33 3.30 7.57
C VAL A 317 47.03 3.19 6.04
N GLU A 318 47.24 4.30 5.32
CA GLU A 318 46.97 4.59 3.90
C GLU A 318 47.92 3.92 2.86
N SER A 319 47.56 4.00 1.57
CA SER A 319 48.44 4.58 0.52
C SER A 319 47.66 4.92 -0.77
N SER A 320 48.25 5.74 -1.64
CA SER A 320 47.55 6.44 -2.75
C SER A 320 47.97 5.99 -4.14
N GLU A 321 47.06 6.05 -5.13
CA GLU A 321 47.46 6.33 -6.52
C GLU A 321 46.34 7.05 -7.31
N ARG A 322 46.72 7.96 -8.23
CA ARG A 322 45.76 8.70 -9.07
C ARG A 322 45.44 7.93 -10.34
N ARG A 323 44.16 7.78 -10.71
CA ARG A 323 43.77 7.29 -12.03
C ARG A 323 42.59 8.07 -12.60
N ILE A 324 42.81 8.74 -13.73
CA ILE A 324 41.74 9.37 -14.51
C ILE A 324 40.99 8.25 -15.24
N LEU A 325 39.67 8.16 -15.06
CA LEU A 325 38.81 7.27 -15.83
C LEU A 325 38.25 8.00 -17.06
N PRO A 326 38.16 7.34 -18.23
CA PRO A 326 37.59 7.93 -19.45
C PRO A 326 36.04 7.84 -19.49
N ASN A 327 35.45 8.51 -20.48
CA ASN A 327 34.03 8.45 -20.89
C ASN A 327 33.03 9.25 -20.03
N GLY A 328 33.36 10.47 -19.61
CA GLY A 328 32.36 11.51 -19.26
C GLY A 328 31.45 11.24 -18.05
N LYS A 329 31.69 10.18 -17.28
CA LYS A 329 30.86 9.84 -16.11
C LYS A 329 31.13 10.79 -14.96
N ILE A 330 30.08 11.09 -14.19
CA ILE A 330 30.18 11.72 -12.88
C ILE A 330 31.17 10.90 -12.04
N ASP A 331 32.23 11.56 -11.59
CA ASP A 331 33.29 11.01 -10.76
C ASP A 331 32.81 11.05 -9.30
N PRO A 332 32.45 9.92 -8.67
CA PRO A 332 31.79 9.93 -7.36
C PRO A 332 32.63 10.63 -6.29
N ASP A 333 33.95 10.50 -6.36
CA ASP A 333 34.88 11.12 -5.39
C ASP A 333 35.00 12.65 -5.54
N ARG A 334 34.27 13.26 -6.50
CA ARG A 334 34.04 14.72 -6.58
C ARG A 334 32.75 15.19 -5.93
N LEU A 335 31.79 14.31 -5.68
CA LEU A 335 30.52 14.67 -5.04
C LEU A 335 30.75 15.11 -3.59
N ARG A 336 30.02 16.14 -3.13
CA ARG A 336 30.23 16.79 -1.82
C ARG A 336 28.94 16.90 -1.02
N GLY A 337 29.08 17.08 0.28
CA GLY A 337 27.97 17.08 1.22
C GLY A 337 27.36 15.69 1.42
N THR A 338 26.16 15.71 1.99
CA THR A 338 25.52 14.55 2.60
C THR A 338 24.08 14.40 2.09
N ILE A 339 23.69 13.16 1.79
CA ILE A 339 22.34 12.77 1.38
C ILE A 339 21.68 11.99 2.51
N ILE A 340 20.46 12.37 2.87
CA ILE A 340 19.55 11.59 3.73
C ILE A 340 18.43 10.99 2.90
N PHE A 341 17.89 9.85 3.32
CA PHE A 341 16.88 9.09 2.58
C PHE A 341 16.20 8.05 3.48
N ALA A 342 15.03 7.56 3.06
CA ALA A 342 14.36 6.44 3.72
C ALA A 342 14.80 5.11 3.10
N SER A 343 15.04 4.05 3.89
CA SER A 343 15.53 2.76 3.38
C SER A 343 15.09 1.55 4.20
N ASN A 344 14.69 0.47 3.52
CA ASN A 344 14.22 -0.78 4.14
C ASN A 344 15.36 -1.78 4.45
N ARG A 345 16.58 -1.28 4.69
CA ARG A 345 17.75 -2.08 5.09
C ARG A 345 17.71 -2.55 6.54
N GLY A 346 16.95 -1.86 7.39
CA GLY A 346 16.73 -2.24 8.78
C GLY A 346 15.54 -3.20 8.93
N THR A 347 14.94 -3.21 10.13
CA THR A 347 13.74 -4.02 10.41
C THR A 347 12.43 -3.34 9.97
N SER A 348 12.49 -2.04 9.66
CA SER A 348 11.37 -1.20 9.23
C SER A 348 11.79 -0.40 7.98
N LEU A 349 11.04 0.65 7.62
CA LEU A 349 11.61 1.71 6.77
C LEU A 349 12.22 2.75 7.71
N ASP A 350 13.55 2.85 7.68
CA ASP A 350 14.33 3.71 8.58
C ASP A 350 14.90 4.91 7.83
N ILE A 351 15.31 5.97 8.55
CA ILE A 351 16.07 7.08 7.96
C ILE A 351 17.56 6.76 7.99
N TRP A 352 18.21 6.94 6.85
CA TRP A 352 19.65 6.75 6.65
C TRP A 352 20.30 8.02 6.11
N LYS A 353 21.61 8.10 6.29
CA LYS A 353 22.48 9.21 5.89
C LYS A 353 23.74 8.65 5.24
N MET A 354 24.24 9.27 4.18
CA MET A 354 25.51 8.93 3.53
C MET A 354 26.17 10.18 2.94
N LYS A 355 27.47 10.13 2.67
CA LYS A 355 28.12 11.14 1.83
C LYS A 355 27.61 11.01 0.39
N ALA A 356 27.59 12.10 -0.37
CA ALA A 356 27.05 12.11 -1.73
C ALA A 356 27.76 11.12 -2.68
N ASN A 357 29.00 10.71 -2.39
CA ASN A 357 29.71 9.65 -3.12
C ASN A 357 29.31 8.21 -2.74
N GLY A 358 28.26 8.03 -1.94
CA GLY A 358 27.76 6.73 -1.46
C GLY A 358 28.51 6.13 -0.26
N THR A 359 29.55 6.79 0.24
CA THR A 359 30.34 6.31 1.39
C THR A 359 29.81 6.82 2.74
N GLY A 360 30.28 6.23 3.84
CA GLY A 360 29.94 6.71 5.19
C GLY A 360 28.47 6.52 5.58
N LEU A 361 27.86 5.40 5.15
CA LEU A 361 26.48 5.07 5.45
C LEU A 361 26.23 4.94 6.96
N GLN A 362 25.29 5.72 7.49
CA GLN A 362 24.84 5.75 8.87
C GLN A 362 23.32 5.58 8.93
N GLN A 363 22.82 4.72 9.82
CA GLN A 363 21.42 4.66 10.20
C GLN A 363 21.13 5.74 11.26
N LEU A 364 20.06 6.53 11.08
CA LEU A 364 19.67 7.62 11.99
C LEU A 364 18.48 7.26 12.89
N THR A 365 17.50 6.53 12.34
CA THR A 365 16.40 5.94 13.12
C THR A 365 16.41 4.42 12.97
N ASN A 366 15.96 3.71 13.99
CA ASN A 366 16.11 2.24 14.12
C ASN A 366 15.02 1.59 14.98
N ASP A 367 13.85 2.22 15.09
CA ASP A 367 12.73 1.66 15.82
C ASP A 367 11.76 0.93 14.89
N ARG A 368 10.87 0.11 15.45
CA ARG A 368 10.03 -0.83 14.68
C ARG A 368 9.01 -0.15 13.75
N HIS A 369 8.76 1.15 13.92
CA HIS A 369 7.79 1.89 13.13
C HIS A 369 8.45 2.43 11.86
N ALA A 370 7.67 2.90 10.89
CA ALA A 370 8.22 3.39 9.64
C ALA A 370 8.44 4.92 9.68
N ASP A 371 9.64 5.35 9.29
CA ASP A 371 10.07 6.73 9.16
C ASP A 371 10.36 7.08 7.69
N ALA A 372 9.94 8.27 7.24
CA ALA A 372 10.05 8.70 5.84
C ALA A 372 10.02 10.23 5.67
N ASP A 373 9.96 10.70 4.43
CA ASP A 373 10.01 12.12 4.03
C ASP A 373 11.17 12.95 4.66
N PRO A 374 12.41 12.43 4.78
CA PRO A 374 13.47 13.15 5.47
C PRO A 374 13.86 14.43 4.71
N ARG A 375 13.82 15.59 5.38
CA ARG A 375 14.32 16.87 4.84
C ARG A 375 15.26 17.56 5.82
N PHE A 376 16.42 17.99 5.35
CA PHE A 376 17.33 18.84 6.11
C PHE A 376 16.69 20.22 6.36
N SER A 377 16.95 20.76 7.54
CA SER A 377 16.80 22.20 7.79
C SER A 377 17.73 23.02 6.86
N PRO A 378 17.46 24.30 6.60
CA PRO A 378 18.35 25.18 5.81
C PRO A 378 19.75 25.36 6.42
N SER A 379 19.91 25.03 7.69
CA SER A 379 21.16 25.00 8.45
C SER A 379 21.85 23.62 8.43
N GLY A 380 21.17 22.59 7.93
CA GLY A 380 21.59 21.19 7.94
C GLY A 380 21.81 20.57 9.32
N ASP A 381 21.56 21.31 10.41
CA ASP A 381 21.77 20.88 11.80
C ASP A 381 20.67 19.93 12.29
N ARG A 382 19.48 20.01 11.67
CA ARG A 382 18.28 19.25 11.99
C ARG A 382 17.71 18.57 10.76
N ILE A 383 16.97 17.49 10.99
CA ILE A 383 16.18 16.75 10.00
C ILE A 383 14.73 16.73 10.47
N ILE A 384 13.80 17.00 9.57
CA ILE A 384 12.36 16.77 9.76
C ILE A 384 11.94 15.51 9.01
N TYR A 385 10.97 14.76 9.52
CA TYR A 385 10.51 13.51 8.93
C TYR A 385 9.08 13.15 9.36
N THR A 386 8.43 12.29 8.57
CA THR A 386 7.17 11.61 8.91
C THR A 386 7.47 10.31 9.65
N THR A 387 6.76 10.00 10.73
CA THR A 387 6.79 8.71 11.44
C THR A 387 5.37 8.18 11.68
N LEU A 388 5.23 6.88 11.97
CA LEU A 388 3.95 6.17 12.13
C LEU A 388 3.89 5.33 13.42
N ARG A 389 4.14 5.94 14.58
CA ARG A 389 4.40 5.21 15.84
C ARG A 389 3.17 4.59 16.52
N ASP A 390 2.00 5.22 16.38
CA ASP A 390 0.68 4.61 16.64
C ASP A 390 -0.07 4.27 15.33
N GLY A 391 0.61 4.52 14.19
CA GLY A 391 0.08 4.45 12.84
C GLY A 391 -0.23 5.79 12.19
N PHE A 392 -0.41 6.88 12.96
CA PHE A 392 -0.76 8.18 12.40
C PHE A 392 0.49 8.86 11.85
N PRO A 393 0.39 9.52 10.68
CA PRO A 393 1.47 10.35 10.19
C PRO A 393 1.68 11.48 11.20
N HIS A 394 2.83 11.43 11.88
CA HIS A 394 3.30 12.49 12.76
C HIS A 394 4.60 13.08 12.22
N ILE A 395 4.73 14.39 12.37
CA ILE A 395 5.91 15.14 11.98
C ILE A 395 6.85 15.20 13.18
N TRP A 396 8.05 14.69 13.00
CA TRP A 396 9.10 14.69 14.02
C TRP A 396 10.33 15.45 13.52
N ILE A 397 11.07 16.04 14.44
CA ILE A 397 12.38 16.66 14.19
C ILE A 397 13.43 15.97 15.05
N MET A 398 14.59 15.68 14.47
CA MET A 398 15.80 15.23 15.16
C MET A 398 17.00 16.09 14.72
N ASN A 399 18.12 15.97 15.42
CA ASN A 399 19.41 16.50 14.97
C ASN A 399 19.93 15.67 13.78
N ALA A 400 20.82 16.25 12.97
CA ALA A 400 21.39 15.60 11.78
C ALA A 400 22.33 14.39 12.07
N ASP A 401 22.60 14.10 13.34
CA ASP A 401 23.28 12.88 13.81
C ASP A 401 22.32 11.75 14.24
N GLY A 402 21.00 12.01 14.25
CA GLY A 402 19.94 11.13 14.74
C GLY A 402 19.51 11.40 16.19
N SER A 403 20.19 12.30 16.91
CA SER A 403 19.91 12.57 18.33
C SER A 403 18.71 13.48 18.56
N ASN A 404 18.15 13.41 19.77
CA ASN A 404 17.03 14.24 20.25
C ASN A 404 15.77 14.25 19.35
N PRO A 405 15.25 13.09 18.88
CA PRO A 405 13.99 13.04 18.15
C PRO A 405 12.83 13.52 19.02
N ARG A 406 12.02 14.44 18.49
CA ARG A 406 10.83 14.98 19.15
C ARG A 406 9.66 15.16 18.19
N HIS A 407 8.45 14.93 18.68
CA HIS A 407 7.22 15.26 17.97
C HIS A 407 7.10 16.78 17.74
N VAL A 408 6.39 17.15 16.68
CA VAL A 408 6.10 18.54 16.29
C VAL A 408 4.61 18.74 16.04
N ALA A 409 4.02 18.01 15.10
CA ALA A 409 2.64 18.20 14.65
C ALA A 409 2.05 16.94 13.98
N GLU A 410 0.73 16.83 13.97
CA GLU A 410 -0.02 15.80 13.26
C GLU A 410 0.05 16.05 11.74
N GLY A 411 0.57 15.10 10.96
CA GLY A 411 0.69 15.21 9.51
C GLY A 411 1.87 14.46 8.89
N SER A 412 2.05 14.62 7.58
CA SER A 412 3.13 14.02 6.78
C SER A 412 3.79 15.05 5.86
N GLN A 413 4.85 14.61 5.16
CA GLN A 413 5.45 15.33 4.03
C GLN A 413 5.86 16.78 4.39
N ALA A 414 6.50 16.95 5.54
CA ALA A 414 6.86 18.28 6.03
C ALA A 414 8.13 18.84 5.36
N ALA A 415 8.13 20.15 5.09
CA ALA A 415 9.27 20.91 4.59
C ALA A 415 9.48 22.19 5.42
N TRP A 416 10.73 22.66 5.46
CA TRP A 416 11.14 23.82 6.24
C TRP A 416 10.86 25.15 5.53
N SER A 417 10.66 26.22 6.30
CA SER A 417 10.88 27.58 5.80
C SER A 417 12.37 27.85 5.58
N PRO A 418 12.77 28.74 4.64
CA PRO A 418 14.19 29.05 4.37
C PRO A 418 14.96 29.62 5.56
N ASP A 419 14.28 30.15 6.57
CA ASP A 419 14.87 30.65 7.82
C ASP A 419 14.90 29.60 8.95
N GLY A 420 14.40 28.38 8.71
CA GLY A 420 14.43 27.24 9.64
C GLY A 420 13.57 27.40 10.90
N LYS A 421 12.66 28.39 10.94
CA LYS A 421 11.76 28.68 12.08
C LYS A 421 10.37 28.11 11.96
N SER A 422 9.91 27.84 10.74
CA SER A 422 8.56 27.34 10.45
C SER A 422 8.61 26.11 9.56
N ILE A 423 7.49 25.40 9.49
CA ILE A 423 7.30 24.25 8.61
C ILE A 423 6.00 24.39 7.83
N VAL A 424 5.97 23.84 6.62
CA VAL A 424 4.76 23.53 5.87
C VAL A 424 4.61 22.01 5.78
N PHE A 425 3.40 21.48 5.90
CA PHE A 425 3.15 20.05 5.99
C PHE A 425 1.74 19.67 5.52
N ILE A 426 1.49 18.38 5.29
CA ILE A 426 0.17 17.87 4.91
C ILE A 426 -0.55 17.27 6.11
N ARG A 427 -1.82 17.63 6.30
CA ARG A 427 -2.74 16.98 7.24
C ARG A 427 -4.13 16.95 6.62
N ALA A 428 -4.80 15.79 6.68
CA ALA A 428 -6.16 15.60 6.17
C ALA A 428 -6.36 16.21 4.76
N ASP A 429 -5.56 15.75 3.79
CA ASP A 429 -5.62 16.18 2.38
C ASP A 429 -5.37 17.68 2.12
N GLN A 430 -4.86 18.43 3.11
CA GLN A 430 -4.62 19.88 3.06
C GLN A 430 -3.22 20.26 3.52
N ALA A 431 -2.67 21.33 2.94
CA ALA A 431 -1.42 21.91 3.42
C ALA A 431 -1.67 22.89 4.58
N TYR A 432 -0.89 22.74 5.65
CA TYR A 432 -0.85 23.59 6.84
C TYR A 432 0.55 24.17 7.01
N MET A 433 0.63 25.34 7.66
CA MET A 433 1.88 25.96 8.09
C MET A 433 1.87 26.16 9.61
N ARG A 434 3.03 25.94 10.24
CA ARG A 434 3.25 26.09 11.68
C ARG A 434 4.56 26.81 11.96
N GLU A 435 4.58 27.68 12.97
CA GLU A 435 5.83 28.19 13.56
C GLU A 435 6.34 27.23 14.64
N LEU A 436 7.65 26.94 14.65
CA LEU A 436 8.27 26.01 15.59
C LEU A 436 8.54 26.63 16.98
N SER A 437 8.36 27.94 17.13
CA SER A 437 8.44 28.65 18.42
C SER A 437 7.15 28.52 19.23
N SER A 438 6.02 28.18 18.58
CA SER A 438 4.69 28.10 19.19
C SER A 438 3.95 26.80 18.83
N SER A 439 2.66 26.76 19.14
CA SER A 439 1.72 25.71 18.72
C SER A 439 0.70 26.23 17.71
N ASP A 440 0.95 27.38 17.08
CA ASP A 440 0.00 28.00 16.17
C ASP A 440 0.12 27.39 14.77
N GLU A 441 -1.01 26.86 14.29
CA GLU A 441 -1.11 26.17 13.00
C GLU A 441 -2.25 26.78 12.19
N ARG A 442 -2.01 27.00 10.89
CA ARG A 442 -3.05 27.48 9.96
C ARG A 442 -3.02 26.72 8.66
N ARG A 443 -4.19 26.45 8.09
CA ARG A 443 -4.30 25.92 6.73
C ARG A 443 -3.83 26.99 5.75
N VAL A 444 -2.98 26.64 4.79
CA VAL A 444 -2.53 27.55 3.72
C VAL A 444 -3.25 27.29 2.39
N THR A 445 -3.98 26.17 2.30
CA THR A 445 -4.75 25.77 1.13
C THR A 445 -6.23 26.17 1.26
N PRO A 446 -6.90 26.57 0.16
CA PRO A 446 -8.34 26.84 0.15
C PRO A 446 -9.16 25.60 0.54
N GLU A 447 -10.25 25.78 1.29
CA GLU A 447 -11.03 24.69 1.90
C GLU A 447 -11.58 23.66 0.90
N GLN A 448 -11.86 24.09 -0.33
CA GLN A 448 -12.35 23.26 -1.41
C GLN A 448 -11.24 22.44 -2.12
N TRP A 449 -9.98 22.61 -1.74
CA TRP A 449 -8.90 21.76 -2.24
C TRP A 449 -8.96 20.37 -1.60
N GLN A 450 -8.41 19.37 -2.29
CA GLN A 450 -8.30 17.98 -1.83
C GLN A 450 -6.98 17.40 -2.34
N ARG A 451 -6.48 16.36 -1.66
CA ARG A 451 -5.18 15.71 -1.91
C ARG A 451 -4.05 16.69 -2.18
N CYS A 452 -3.79 17.59 -1.24
CA CYS A 452 -2.55 18.34 -1.20
C CYS A 452 -1.40 17.40 -0.79
N GLY A 453 -0.28 17.47 -1.49
CA GLY A 453 0.89 16.60 -1.31
C GLY A 453 2.20 17.35 -1.50
N VAL A 454 3.25 16.83 -0.85
CA VAL A 454 4.68 17.20 -0.99
C VAL A 454 4.91 18.72 -1.14
N PRO A 455 4.60 19.52 -0.10
CA PRO A 455 4.77 20.96 -0.11
C PRO A 455 6.26 21.36 -0.05
N ALA A 456 6.65 22.41 -0.78
CA ALA A 456 7.99 22.99 -0.74
C ALA A 456 7.94 24.53 -0.76
N MET A 457 8.58 25.18 0.22
CA MET A 457 8.68 26.64 0.25
C MET A 457 9.72 27.15 -0.74
N SER A 458 9.46 28.32 -1.35
CA SER A 458 10.44 29.02 -2.19
C SER A 458 11.62 29.52 -1.35
N PRO A 459 12.86 29.60 -1.89
CA PRO A 459 14.02 30.08 -1.13
C PRO A 459 13.90 31.51 -0.60
N ASP A 460 13.05 32.34 -1.22
CA ASP A 460 12.76 33.71 -0.76
C ASP A 460 11.67 33.78 0.31
N GLY A 461 11.06 32.65 0.69
CA GLY A 461 10.04 32.53 1.72
C GLY A 461 8.66 33.11 1.38
N LYS A 462 8.41 33.53 0.13
CA LYS A 462 7.13 34.15 -0.26
C LYS A 462 6.09 33.17 -0.78
N GLN A 463 6.50 32.02 -1.31
CA GLN A 463 5.63 31.05 -1.95
C GLN A 463 5.75 29.65 -1.36
N ILE A 464 4.71 28.86 -1.58
CA ILE A 464 4.64 27.43 -1.27
C ILE A 464 4.20 26.71 -2.55
N ALA A 465 5.05 25.87 -3.10
CA ALA A 465 4.67 24.92 -4.14
C ALA A 465 3.99 23.71 -3.48
N VAL A 466 2.84 23.30 -3.99
CA VAL A 466 2.06 22.17 -3.46
C VAL A 466 1.51 21.36 -4.64
N ALA A 467 1.73 20.04 -4.65
CA ALA A 467 1.02 19.16 -5.58
C ALA A 467 -0.43 19.04 -5.11
N SER A 468 -1.43 19.19 -5.99
CA SER A 468 -2.84 19.01 -5.62
C SER A 468 -3.67 18.39 -6.71
N ARG A 469 -4.67 17.60 -6.31
CA ARG A 469 -5.66 16.98 -7.20
C ARG A 469 -7.09 17.42 -6.86
N HIS A 470 -7.26 18.71 -6.59
CA HIS A 470 -8.58 19.34 -6.48
C HIS A 470 -9.22 19.63 -7.85
N LEU A 471 -8.43 19.59 -8.93
CA LEU A 471 -8.87 19.57 -10.32
C LEU A 471 -8.84 18.12 -10.87
N GLU A 472 -9.35 17.91 -12.08
CA GLU A 472 -9.44 16.56 -12.69
C GLU A 472 -8.06 15.87 -12.84
N ARG A 473 -7.06 16.67 -13.22
CA ARG A 473 -5.63 16.33 -13.29
C ARG A 473 -4.94 16.71 -11.98
N ILE A 474 -3.93 15.95 -11.56
CA ILE A 474 -2.97 16.43 -10.56
C ILE A 474 -2.05 17.47 -11.21
N GLY A 475 -1.71 18.51 -10.47
CA GLY A 475 -0.74 19.52 -10.89
C GLY A 475 -0.08 20.21 -9.69
N ILE A 476 0.95 20.99 -9.98
CA ILE A 476 1.64 21.83 -8.99
C ILE A 476 1.02 23.22 -8.99
N PHE A 477 0.78 23.73 -7.78
CA PHE A 477 0.23 25.06 -7.55
C PHE A 477 1.20 25.85 -6.66
N LEU A 478 1.45 27.11 -7.02
CA LEU A 478 2.22 28.05 -6.24
C LEU A 478 1.25 28.94 -5.46
N LEU A 479 1.22 28.80 -4.14
CA LEU A 479 0.44 29.63 -3.23
C LEU A 479 1.33 30.72 -2.62
N SER A 480 0.76 31.89 -2.31
CA SER A 480 1.40 32.81 -1.36
C SER A 480 1.43 32.20 0.04
N THR A 481 2.46 32.48 0.86
CA THR A 481 2.60 31.86 2.19
C THR A 481 1.45 32.19 3.16
N ASP A 482 0.72 33.27 2.96
CA ASP A 482 -0.50 33.61 3.71
C ASP A 482 -1.73 32.76 3.30
N GLY A 483 -1.69 32.09 2.14
CA GLY A 483 -2.78 31.31 1.55
C GLY A 483 -3.84 32.13 0.81
N THR A 484 -3.64 33.43 0.62
CA THR A 484 -4.68 34.33 0.04
C THR A 484 -4.72 34.31 -1.49
N SER A 485 -3.63 33.92 -2.14
CA SER A 485 -3.50 33.85 -3.60
C SER A 485 -2.81 32.56 -4.04
N TRP A 486 -3.12 32.08 -5.25
CA TRP A 486 -2.44 30.93 -5.84
C TRP A 486 -2.52 30.97 -7.37
N GLN A 487 -1.60 30.26 -8.02
CA GLN A 487 -1.61 29.97 -9.45
C GLN A 487 -1.20 28.51 -9.70
N GLN A 488 -1.63 27.91 -10.81
CA GLN A 488 -1.19 26.59 -11.25
C GLN A 488 0.02 26.73 -12.19
N LEU A 489 1.01 25.85 -12.08
CA LEU A 489 2.06 25.74 -13.09
C LEU A 489 1.49 25.19 -14.40
N LYS A 490 1.96 25.74 -15.53
CA LYS A 490 1.66 25.20 -16.86
C LYS A 490 2.65 24.08 -17.15
N THR A 491 2.19 22.82 -17.10
CA THR A 491 2.99 21.64 -17.44
C THR A 491 2.30 20.79 -18.50
N GLU A 492 3.09 20.13 -19.36
CA GLU A 492 2.54 19.22 -20.39
C GLU A 492 1.90 17.99 -19.76
N ASP A 493 2.56 17.40 -18.76
CA ASP A 493 2.13 16.19 -18.06
C ASP A 493 1.48 16.43 -16.69
N ALA A 494 0.92 15.39 -16.06
CA ALA A 494 0.35 15.52 -14.73
C ALA A 494 1.49 15.48 -13.70
N CYS A 495 1.66 16.57 -12.94
CA CYS A 495 2.90 16.86 -12.23
C CYS A 495 2.75 16.92 -10.70
N CYS A 496 3.84 16.59 -9.99
CA CYS A 496 3.89 16.57 -8.52
C CYS A 496 5.32 16.50 -7.95
N THR A 497 5.46 16.17 -6.66
CA THR A 497 6.70 16.16 -5.85
C THR A 497 7.58 17.42 -5.99
N PRO A 498 7.02 18.66 -6.06
CA PRO A 498 7.77 19.86 -6.41
C PRO A 498 8.90 20.18 -5.43
N GLN A 499 10.06 20.58 -5.94
CA GLN A 499 11.12 21.18 -5.11
C GLN A 499 11.92 22.24 -5.87
N TRP A 500 12.13 23.39 -5.24
CA TRP A 500 12.81 24.56 -5.80
C TRP A 500 14.33 24.39 -5.88
N SER A 501 14.97 24.99 -6.88
CA SER A 501 16.42 25.19 -6.90
C SER A 501 16.87 26.07 -5.73
N PRO A 502 18.14 25.97 -5.26
CA PRO A 502 18.65 26.83 -4.20
C PRO A 502 18.60 28.34 -4.51
N ASP A 503 18.60 28.72 -5.79
CA ASP A 503 18.47 30.12 -6.25
C ASP A 503 17.01 30.55 -6.55
N GLY A 504 16.06 29.61 -6.52
CA GLY A 504 14.63 29.86 -6.73
C GLY A 504 14.21 30.10 -8.19
N ARG A 505 15.10 29.90 -9.17
CA ARG A 505 14.80 30.10 -10.60
C ARG A 505 14.27 28.86 -11.33
N GLN A 506 14.41 27.70 -10.71
CA GLN A 506 13.98 26.42 -11.27
C GLN A 506 13.20 25.62 -10.24
N MET A 507 12.47 24.62 -10.71
CA MET A 507 11.81 23.62 -9.89
C MET A 507 11.94 22.25 -10.53
N VAL A 508 12.41 21.25 -9.78
CA VAL A 508 12.24 19.85 -10.18
C VAL A 508 10.85 19.38 -9.82
N PHE A 509 10.26 18.59 -10.71
CA PHE A 509 9.01 17.88 -10.47
C PHE A 509 8.99 16.53 -11.19
N GLN A 510 8.02 15.70 -10.82
CA GLN A 510 7.81 14.38 -11.40
C GLN A 510 6.51 14.33 -12.21
N THR A 511 6.53 13.66 -13.35
CA THR A 511 5.37 13.43 -14.24
C THR A 511 4.71 12.07 -14.03
N ASP A 512 3.46 11.94 -14.47
CA ASP A 512 2.71 10.66 -14.53
C ASP A 512 3.24 9.66 -15.59
N LYS A 513 4.30 10.03 -16.33
CA LYS A 513 5.12 9.12 -17.14
C LYS A 513 6.28 8.49 -16.36
N GLY A 514 6.50 8.87 -15.11
CA GLY A 514 7.59 8.36 -14.27
C GLY A 514 8.96 8.97 -14.63
N HIS A 515 8.98 10.24 -15.01
CA HIS A 515 10.20 10.99 -15.32
C HIS A 515 10.27 12.29 -14.51
N ILE A 516 11.49 12.76 -14.26
CA ILE A 516 11.77 14.06 -13.62
C ILE A 516 12.01 15.11 -14.69
N HIS A 517 11.34 16.25 -14.50
CA HIS A 517 11.37 17.41 -15.38
C HIS A 517 11.82 18.64 -14.57
N LEU A 518 12.51 19.58 -15.23
CA LEU A 518 12.74 20.94 -14.75
C LEU A 518 11.63 21.87 -15.26
N TYR A 519 11.22 22.80 -14.42
CA TYR A 519 10.45 23.98 -14.78
C TYR A 519 11.31 25.23 -14.56
N TYR A 520 11.37 26.12 -15.54
CA TYR A 520 12.07 27.41 -15.47
C TYR A 520 11.07 28.52 -15.13
N THR A 521 11.30 29.26 -14.05
CA THR A 521 10.26 30.10 -13.45
C THR A 521 10.13 31.51 -14.04
N GLU A 522 11.00 31.89 -14.98
CA GLU A 522 11.03 33.23 -15.60
C GLU A 522 10.32 33.27 -16.96
N ASP A 523 10.44 32.19 -17.75
CA ASP A 523 9.86 32.03 -19.08
C ASP A 523 8.78 30.94 -19.16
N GLU A 524 8.55 30.21 -18.06
CA GLU A 524 7.63 29.07 -17.94
C GLU A 524 8.00 27.86 -18.81
N ALA A 525 9.27 27.67 -19.15
CA ALA A 525 9.73 26.52 -19.93
C ALA A 525 9.76 25.21 -19.12
N GLU A 526 9.57 24.07 -19.80
CA GLU A 526 9.61 22.72 -19.24
C GLU A 526 10.66 21.86 -20.00
N GLU A 527 11.47 21.09 -19.27
CA GLU A 527 12.53 20.24 -19.83
C GLU A 527 12.60 18.89 -19.10
N GLN A 528 12.55 17.76 -19.83
CA GLN A 528 12.74 16.43 -19.25
C GLN A 528 14.24 16.16 -19.01
N VAL A 529 14.63 15.87 -17.76
CA VAL A 529 16.06 15.70 -17.36
C VAL A 529 16.45 14.27 -16.96
N THR A 530 15.54 13.30 -17.10
CA THR A 530 15.79 11.87 -16.82
C THR A 530 15.08 10.98 -17.83
N PHE A 531 15.71 9.87 -18.24
CA PHE A 531 15.27 9.05 -19.37
C PHE A 531 15.41 7.54 -19.12
N GLY A 532 14.66 6.75 -19.88
CA GLY A 532 14.67 5.28 -19.86
C GLY A 532 13.27 4.71 -19.69
N ALA A 533 13.17 3.38 -19.61
CA ALA A 533 11.92 2.68 -19.28
C ALA A 533 11.67 2.55 -17.76
N ASP A 534 12.68 2.88 -16.95
CA ASP A 534 12.62 2.82 -15.48
C ASP A 534 11.81 4.01 -14.93
N VAL A 535 11.09 3.75 -13.84
CA VAL A 535 10.27 4.73 -13.13
C VAL A 535 11.17 5.57 -12.21
N GLN A 536 11.09 6.90 -12.32
CA GLN A 536 12.03 7.86 -11.73
C GLN A 536 11.28 8.98 -10.98
N HIS A 537 11.61 9.20 -9.70
CA HIS A 537 10.79 9.91 -8.71
C HIS A 537 11.63 10.74 -7.71
N ASP A 538 10.97 11.64 -6.96
CA ASP A 538 11.53 12.30 -5.75
C ASP A 538 12.87 13.03 -5.92
N ALA A 539 13.05 13.77 -7.01
CA ALA A 539 14.28 14.54 -7.23
C ALA A 539 14.45 15.70 -6.24
N ARG A 540 15.68 15.90 -5.76
CA ARG A 540 16.13 17.08 -5.01
C ARG A 540 17.45 17.61 -5.57
N PHE A 541 17.57 18.93 -5.69
CA PHE A 541 18.81 19.59 -6.12
C PHE A 541 19.98 19.34 -5.16
N SER A 542 21.20 19.39 -5.69
CA SER A 542 22.42 19.58 -4.91
C SER A 542 22.43 20.95 -4.22
N PRO A 543 23.25 21.15 -3.18
CA PRO A 543 23.34 22.43 -2.45
C PRO A 543 23.81 23.64 -3.27
N ASP A 544 24.30 23.42 -4.49
CA ASP A 544 24.71 24.44 -5.47
C ASP A 544 23.80 24.49 -6.72
N GLY A 545 22.76 23.63 -6.80
CA GLY A 545 21.84 23.55 -7.93
C GLY A 545 22.40 22.88 -9.20
N SER A 546 23.67 22.45 -9.21
CA SER A 546 24.32 21.88 -10.40
C SER A 546 23.88 20.45 -10.74
N MET A 547 23.35 19.70 -9.77
CA MET A 547 22.98 18.30 -9.91
C MET A 547 21.64 18.03 -9.24
N ILE A 548 21.05 16.86 -9.51
CA ILE A 548 19.89 16.32 -8.78
C ILE A 548 20.18 14.92 -8.25
N ALA A 549 19.79 14.65 -7.01
CA ALA A 549 19.68 13.30 -6.45
C ALA A 549 18.21 12.85 -6.51
N PHE A 550 17.95 11.65 -7.01
CA PHE A 550 16.59 11.15 -7.26
C PHE A 550 16.48 9.63 -7.10
N CYS A 551 15.25 9.13 -7.04
CA CYS A 551 14.95 7.70 -6.93
C CYS A 551 14.63 7.08 -8.27
N ARG A 552 15.08 5.84 -8.52
CA ARG A 552 14.81 5.08 -9.73
C ARG A 552 14.58 3.59 -9.44
N ALA A 553 13.59 2.99 -10.09
CA ALA A 553 13.29 1.56 -10.03
C ALA A 553 12.80 1.01 -11.39
N PRO A 554 12.93 -0.30 -11.67
CA PRO A 554 12.46 -0.90 -12.92
C PRO A 554 10.93 -0.83 -13.13
N ASN A 555 10.17 -0.63 -12.03
CA ASN A 555 8.73 -0.43 -11.96
C ASN A 555 8.39 0.15 -10.57
N GLU A 556 7.12 0.55 -10.35
CA GLU A 556 6.66 1.18 -9.11
C GLU A 556 6.92 0.29 -7.86
N ASP A 557 6.68 -1.01 -7.99
CA ASP A 557 6.82 -2.02 -6.92
C ASP A 557 8.27 -2.40 -6.57
N GLY A 558 9.23 -1.97 -7.40
CA GLY A 558 10.60 -2.50 -7.47
C GLY A 558 11.57 -2.01 -6.40
N PRO A 559 12.83 -2.49 -6.42
CA PRO A 559 13.86 -2.07 -5.46
C PRO A 559 14.44 -0.70 -5.83
N TRP A 560 13.94 0.36 -5.21
CA TRP A 560 14.32 1.75 -5.50
C TRP A 560 15.78 2.03 -5.13
N GLN A 561 16.48 2.75 -6.00
CA GLN A 561 17.87 3.17 -5.77
C GLN A 561 18.01 4.68 -5.93
N ILE A 562 18.95 5.28 -5.22
CA ILE A 562 19.30 6.69 -5.37
C ILE A 562 20.32 6.81 -6.52
N TRP A 563 20.02 7.70 -7.44
CA TRP A 563 20.86 8.10 -8.57
C TRP A 563 21.14 9.60 -8.51
N ILE A 564 22.22 10.04 -9.16
CA ILE A 564 22.55 11.46 -9.34
C ILE A 564 22.72 11.74 -10.84
N THR A 565 22.12 12.82 -11.33
CA THR A 565 22.33 13.39 -12.68
C THR A 565 22.99 14.77 -12.53
N ASP A 566 23.96 15.05 -13.40
CA ASP A 566 24.58 16.37 -13.58
C ASP A 566 23.76 17.19 -14.59
N LEU A 567 23.21 18.33 -14.14
CA LEU A 567 22.37 19.20 -14.97
C LEU A 567 23.19 20.14 -15.87
N GLN A 568 24.52 20.13 -15.75
CA GLN A 568 25.44 20.89 -16.60
C GLN A 568 26.04 20.03 -17.74
N SER A 569 25.59 18.79 -17.88
CA SER A 569 26.05 17.84 -18.89
C SER A 569 25.04 17.73 -20.05
N ASP A 570 25.48 18.03 -21.28
CA ASP A 570 24.66 17.88 -22.50
C ASP A 570 24.12 16.43 -22.69
N ASP A 571 24.82 15.43 -22.15
CA ASP A 571 24.45 14.01 -22.20
C ASP A 571 23.55 13.57 -21.01
N LEU A 572 23.28 14.46 -20.04
CA LEU A 572 22.49 14.23 -18.81
C LEU A 572 22.79 12.89 -18.11
N VAL A 573 24.08 12.59 -17.95
CA VAL A 573 24.57 11.28 -17.47
C VAL A 573 24.21 11.02 -16.01
N SER A 574 23.36 10.04 -15.76
CA SER A 574 23.06 9.55 -14.40
C SER A 574 24.07 8.51 -13.90
N ILE A 575 24.41 8.54 -12.61
CA ILE A 575 25.11 7.45 -11.90
C ILE A 575 24.31 6.92 -10.71
N GLN A 576 24.41 5.62 -10.44
CA GLN A 576 23.77 4.95 -9.30
C GLN A 576 24.65 5.06 -8.05
N ILE A 577 24.07 5.50 -6.93
CA ILE A 577 24.77 5.71 -5.65
C ILE A 577 24.49 4.59 -4.64
N THR A 578 23.27 4.06 -4.59
CA THR A 578 22.90 2.94 -3.70
C THR A 578 22.71 1.63 -4.47
N ASN A 579 23.05 0.50 -3.86
CA ASN A 579 22.93 -0.84 -4.45
C ASN A 579 22.39 -1.92 -3.49
N GLN A 580 21.92 -1.53 -2.31
CA GLN A 580 21.34 -2.42 -1.29
C GLN A 580 20.07 -1.80 -0.72
N GLY A 581 19.08 -2.64 -0.40
CA GLY A 581 17.74 -2.22 0.03
C GLY A 581 16.97 -1.47 -1.07
N SER A 582 15.78 -1.01 -0.73
CA SER A 582 14.94 -0.08 -1.48
C SER A 582 15.03 1.29 -0.79
N ASN A 583 15.42 2.31 -1.54
CA ASN A 583 15.88 3.61 -1.06
C ASN A 583 15.03 4.71 -1.71
N ARG A 584 14.26 5.44 -0.90
CA ARG A 584 13.25 6.41 -1.34
C ARG A 584 13.49 7.80 -0.72
N LEU A 585 12.89 8.84 -1.32
CA LEU A 585 12.74 10.18 -0.75
C LEU A 585 14.07 10.86 -0.34
N PRO A 586 15.10 10.95 -1.21
CA PRO A 586 16.37 11.60 -0.89
C PRO A 586 16.20 13.08 -0.54
N ASP A 587 17.17 13.63 0.17
CA ASP A 587 17.41 15.07 0.32
C ASP A 587 18.91 15.34 0.52
N TRP A 588 19.45 16.42 -0.06
CA TRP A 588 20.89 16.64 -0.19
C TRP A 588 21.30 18.00 0.39
N HIS A 589 22.09 17.97 1.47
CA HIS A 589 22.62 19.18 2.10
C HIS A 589 24.15 19.24 2.06
N ARG A 590 24.72 20.43 2.26
CA ARG A 590 26.16 20.72 2.17
C ARG A 590 27.01 20.12 3.31
N ASN A 591 26.40 19.48 4.31
CA ASN A 591 27.11 19.21 5.57
C ASN A 591 28.21 18.13 5.44
N GLU A 592 29.36 18.46 6.02
CA GLU A 592 30.70 17.82 5.98
C GLU A 592 31.30 17.53 4.59
#